data_AF-A0A534S4Z9-F1
#
_entry.id   AF-A0A534S4Z9-F1
#
_cell.length_a   1.000
_cell.length_b   1.000
_cell.length_c   1.000
_cell.angle_alpha   90.00
_cell.angle_beta   90.00
_cell.angle_gamma   90.00
#
_symmetry.space_group_name_H-M   'P 1'
#
loop_
_entity.id
_entity.type
_entity.pdbx_description
1 polymer ?
#
loop_
_entity_poly.entity_id
_entity_poly.type
_entity_poly.pdbx_seq_one_letter_code
_entity_poly.pdbx_strand_id
1 'polypeptide(L)' 'MPREGNDLSTNPVRSRSKADAAAPEEPGALNLKSLKEKKIAELAALAKEMNIEGAAAMRKQELIFSILQAQTEQNGF' A
#
# COMPACT_ATOMS: atom_id res chain seq x y z
N MET A 1 -33.98 34.52 40.08
CA MET A 1 -33.21 34.14 38.87
C MET A 1 -31.83 33.63 39.30
N PRO A 2 -31.65 32.34 39.62
CA PRO A 2 -30.32 31.73 39.79
C PRO A 2 -29.79 31.25 38.43
N ARG A 3 -28.49 31.47 38.18
CA ARG A 3 -27.80 30.99 36.97
C ARG A 3 -27.41 29.52 37.16
N GLU A 4 -28.23 28.63 36.65
CA GLU A 4 -27.83 27.31 36.18
C GLU A 4 -27.03 27.54 34.88
N GLY A 5 -25.88 26.97 34.58
CA GLY A 5 -25.20 25.78 35.05
C GLY A 5 -24.48 25.22 33.82
N ASN A 6 -23.23 24.81 33.98
CA ASN A 6 -22.53 23.88 33.09
C ASN A 6 -21.89 24.42 31.79
N ASP A 7 -20.96 25.37 31.95
CA ASP A 7 -19.83 25.54 31.02
C ASP A 7 -18.78 24.48 31.36
N LEU A 8 -18.89 23.28 30.78
CA LEU A 8 -17.79 22.31 30.68
C LEU A 8 -18.17 21.17 29.72
N SER A 9 -18.39 21.52 28.45
CA SER A 9 -18.36 20.50 27.40
C SER A 9 -16.89 20.10 27.21
N THR A 10 -16.50 19.13 28.03
CA THR A 10 -15.20 18.47 28.01
C THR A 10 -15.02 17.85 26.64
N ASN A 11 -14.01 18.33 25.93
CA ASN A 11 -13.45 17.75 24.73
C ASN A 11 -13.11 16.27 24.95
N PRO A 12 -13.73 15.31 24.24
CA PRO A 12 -13.17 13.99 24.09
C PRO A 12 -12.41 13.96 22.76
N VAL A 13 -11.10 14.12 22.87
CA VAL A 13 -10.12 13.70 21.87
C VAL A 13 -10.42 12.25 21.50
N ARG A 14 -11.09 12.05 20.37
CA ARG A 14 -11.18 10.75 19.69
C ARG A 14 -10.79 10.98 18.24
N SER A 15 -9.51 11.32 18.06
CA SER A 15 -8.73 10.80 16.93
C SER A 15 -8.74 9.28 17.04
N ARG A 16 -9.84 8.65 16.61
CA ARG A 16 -9.90 7.24 16.33
C ARG A 16 -9.79 7.09 14.83
N SER A 17 -8.63 6.58 14.44
CA SER A 17 -8.47 5.63 13.36
C SER A 17 -8.92 6.10 12.00
N LYS A 18 -7.93 6.60 11.26
CA LYS A 18 -7.86 6.59 9.81
C LYS A 18 -8.04 5.15 9.32
N ALA A 19 -9.29 4.74 9.18
CA ALA A 19 -9.73 3.57 8.42
C ALA A 19 -10.81 4.10 7.46
N ASP A 20 -10.37 5.00 6.58
CA ASP A 20 -11.19 5.43 5.47
C ASP A 20 -11.29 4.25 4.50
N ALA A 21 -12.53 3.94 4.18
CA ALA A 21 -12.94 2.85 3.34
C ALA A 21 -12.48 3.07 1.89
N ALA A 22 -11.99 2.02 1.25
CA ALA A 22 -12.09 1.88 -0.19
C ALA A 22 -12.42 0.42 -0.51
N ALA A 23 -13.60 0.21 -1.08
CA ALA A 23 -14.02 -1.04 -1.69
C ALA A 23 -12.98 -1.51 -2.74
N PRO A 24 -12.79 -2.82 -2.96
CA PRO A 24 -11.87 -3.33 -3.97
C PRO A 24 -12.52 -3.21 -5.35
N GLU A 25 -12.61 -1.98 -5.85
CA GLU A 25 -12.55 -1.76 -7.28
C GLU A 25 -11.10 -2.12 -7.65
N GLU A 26 -10.85 -3.35 -8.13
CA GLU A 26 -9.52 -3.86 -8.48
C GLU A 26 -9.19 -3.62 -9.97
N PRO A 27 -8.66 -2.45 -10.34
CA PRO A 27 -7.60 -2.32 -11.33
C PRO A 27 -6.25 -2.14 -10.62
N GLY A 28 -6.08 -2.82 -9.47
CA GLY A 28 -4.96 -2.68 -8.52
C GLY A 28 -3.93 -3.82 -8.56
N ALA A 29 -4.27 -4.97 -9.14
CA ALA A 29 -3.28 -5.98 -9.47
C ALA A 29 -2.20 -5.34 -10.38
N LEU A 30 -0.94 -5.34 -9.94
CA LEU A 30 0.19 -5.01 -10.80
C LEU A 30 0.06 -5.88 -12.05
N ASN A 31 -0.45 -5.33 -13.14
CA ASN A 31 -0.68 -6.11 -14.33
C ASN A 31 0.66 -6.26 -15.05
N LEU A 32 0.95 -7.46 -15.58
CA LEU A 32 2.17 -7.73 -16.33
C LEU A 32 2.43 -6.65 -17.40
N LYS A 33 1.36 -6.12 -18.02
CA LYS A 33 1.42 -4.98 -18.95
C LYS A 33 1.99 -3.72 -18.30
N SER A 34 1.40 -3.26 -17.20
CA SER A 34 1.86 -2.06 -16.47
C SER A 34 3.29 -2.21 -15.96
N LEU A 35 3.68 -3.39 -15.47
CA LEU A 35 5.06 -3.67 -15.06
C LEU A 35 6.03 -3.70 -16.25
N LYS A 36 5.61 -4.21 -17.41
CA LYS A 36 6.41 -4.17 -18.65
C LYS A 36 6.59 -2.76 -19.19
N GLU A 37 5.62 -1.86 -18.99
CA GLU A 37 5.71 -0.45 -19.38
C GLU A 37 6.60 0.36 -18.42
N LYS A 38 6.72 -0.05 -17.15
CA LYS A 38 7.66 0.55 -16.21
C LYS A 38 9.13 0.34 -16.63
N LYS A 39 9.99 1.27 -16.21
CA LYS A 39 11.44 1.18 -16.40
C LYS A 39 12.03 0.10 -15.51
N ILE A 40 13.12 -0.52 -15.95
CA ILE A 40 13.84 -1.53 -15.15
C ILE A 40 14.33 -0.98 -13.81
N ALA A 41 14.69 0.31 -13.76
CA ALA A 41 15.07 0.99 -12.51
C ALA A 41 13.92 1.03 -11.50
N GLU A 42 12.71 1.35 -11.96
CA GLU A 42 11.49 1.36 -11.12
C GLU A 42 11.16 -0.04 -10.61
N LEU A 43 11.26 -1.03 -11.49
CA LEU A 43 11.08 -2.44 -11.13
C LEU A 43 12.12 -2.88 -10.09
N ALA A 44 13.38 -2.49 -10.24
CA ALA A 44 14.44 -2.85 -9.29
C ALA A 44 14.23 -2.18 -7.93
N ALA A 45 13.72 -0.94 -7.92
CA ALA A 45 13.36 -0.24 -6.69
C ALA A 45 12.20 -0.93 -5.96
N LEU A 46 11.12 -1.27 -6.69
CA LEU A 46 9.99 -2.06 -6.17
C LEU A 46 10.46 -3.40 -5.60
N ALA A 47 11.28 -4.12 -6.35
CA ALA A 47 11.81 -5.40 -5.92
C ALA A 47 12.66 -5.27 -4.64
N LYS A 48 13.45 -4.21 -4.51
CA LYS A 48 14.22 -3.91 -3.30
C LYS A 48 13.33 -3.59 -2.11
N GLU A 49 12.25 -2.83 -2.31
CA GLU A 49 11.27 -2.54 -1.26
C GLU A 49 10.59 -3.82 -0.76
N MET A 50 10.32 -4.75 -1.67
CA MET A 50 9.75 -6.06 -1.38
C MET A 50 10.78 -7.11 -0.89
N ASN A 51 12.03 -6.70 -0.63
CA ASN A 51 13.13 -7.58 -0.19
C ASN A 51 13.43 -8.74 -1.16
N ILE A 52 13.23 -8.55 -2.46
CA ILE A 52 13.57 -9.53 -3.48
C ILE A 52 15.09 -9.53 -3.69
N GLU A 53 15.73 -10.61 -3.24
CA GLU A 53 17.17 -10.82 -3.41
C GLU A 53 17.53 -11.05 -4.89
N GLY A 54 18.69 -10.57 -5.31
CA GLY A 54 19.14 -10.74 -6.70
C GLY A 54 18.44 -9.87 -7.74
N ALA A 55 17.53 -8.97 -7.33
CA ALA A 55 16.79 -8.07 -8.23
C ALA A 55 17.68 -7.25 -9.20
N ALA A 56 18.89 -6.87 -8.76
CA ALA A 56 19.85 -6.14 -9.60
C ALA A 56 20.50 -7.00 -10.69
N ALA A 57 20.56 -8.32 -10.51
CA ALA A 57 21.10 -9.28 -11.47
C ALA A 57 20.03 -9.92 -12.36
N MET A 58 18.75 -9.82 -11.96
CA MET A 58 17.61 -10.36 -12.70
C MET A 58 17.36 -9.61 -14.01
N ARG A 59 16.92 -10.35 -15.05
CA ARG A 59 16.41 -9.70 -16.26
C ARG A 59 15.08 -9.03 -15.99
N LYS A 60 14.71 -8.05 -16.82
CA LYS A 60 13.43 -7.33 -16.72
C LYS A 60 12.23 -8.26 -16.53
N GLN A 61 12.17 -9.37 -17.27
CA GLN A 61 11.07 -10.33 -17.17
C GLN A 61 11.07 -11.07 -15.83
N GLU A 62 12.23 -11.55 -15.38
CA GLU A 62 12.38 -12.24 -14.09
C GLU A 62 12.02 -11.31 -12.94
N LEU A 63 12.52 -10.08 -12.98
CA LEU A 63 12.25 -9.03 -12.00
C LEU A 63 10.74 -8.72 -11.89
N ILE A 64 10.05 -8.63 -13.03
CA ILE A 64 8.59 -8.46 -13.07
C ILE A 64 7.89 -9.66 -12.40
N PHE A 65 8.34 -10.87 -12.69
CA PHE A 65 7.75 -12.08 -12.13
C PHE A 65 7.97 -12.17 -10.62
N SER A 66 9.17 -11.85 -10.14
CA SER A 66 9.47 -11.82 -8.71
C SER A 66 8.64 -10.76 -7.99
N ILE A 67 8.43 -9.58 -8.57
CA ILE A 67 7.56 -8.54 -7.99
C ILE A 67 6.11 -9.02 -7.89
N LEU A 68 5.59 -9.67 -8.95
CA LEU A 68 4.25 -10.25 -8.94
C LEU A 68 4.10 -11.35 -7.88
N GLN A 69 5.10 -12.21 -7.78
CA GLN A 69 5.14 -13.29 -6.81
C GLN A 69 5.16 -12.74 -5.38
N ALA A 70 6.08 -11.81 -5.09
CA ALA A 70 6.18 -11.16 -3.78
C ALA A 70 4.89 -10.42 -3.40
N GLN A 71 4.19 -9.83 -4.38
CA GLN A 71 2.91 -9.15 -4.11
C GLN A 71 1.81 -10.16 -3.80
N THR A 72 1.79 -11.27 -4.52
CA THR A 72 0.82 -12.36 -4.30
C THR A 72 1.06 -13.02 -2.94
N GLU A 73 2.32 -13.25 -2.55
CA GLU A 73 2.70 -13.79 -1.24
C GLU A 73 2.32 -12.84 -0.09
N GLN A 74 2.47 -11.52 -0.28
CA GLN A 74 2.04 -10.50 0.69
C GLN A 74 0.51 -10.40 0.81
N ASN A 75 -0.21 -10.51 -0.32
CA ASN A 75 -1.67 -10.43 -0.35
C ASN A 75 -2.37 -11.75 0.03
N GLY A 76 -1.64 -12.85 0.20
CA GLY A 76 -2.13 -14.07 0.85
C GLY A 76 -3.39 -14.67 0.23
N PHE A 77 -3.41 -14.87 -1.10
CA PHE A 77 -4.41 -15.72 -1.75
C PHE A 77 -4.08 -17.21 -1.58
#